data_AF-A0A370WZH7-F1
#
_entry.id   AF-A0A370WZH7-F1
#
_cell.length_a   1.000
_cell.length_b   1.000
_cell.length_c   1.000
_cell.angle_alpha   90.00
_cell.angle_beta   90.00
_cell.angle_gamma   90.00
#
_symmetry.space_group_name_H-M   'P 1'
#
loop_
_entity.id
_entity.type
_entity.pdbx_description
1 polymer ?
#
loop_
_entity_poly.entity_id
_entity_poly.type
_entity_poly.pdbx_seq_one_letter_code
_entity_poly.pdbx_strand_id
1 'polypeptide(L)'
;MQFLQLEDFAGRLNQTFVVDVDQGRTPFVLVEATPLPFRPMHGMVRAPFSLVFHNTSPVLFPQRIYQMANPDMGQFGIFLVPIGRNQDGFLYQAVFN
;
A
#
# COMPACT_ATOMS: atom_id res chain seq x y z
N MET A 1 8.72 -14.11 11.60
CA MET A 1 8.09 -13.37 10.49
C MET A 1 7.14 -12.37 11.09
N GLN A 2 7.33 -11.07 10.84
CA GLN A 2 6.44 -10.03 11.34
C GLN A 2 5.36 -9.78 10.29
N PHE A 3 4.09 -9.82 10.70
CA PHE A 3 2.98 -9.48 9.82
C PHE A 3 2.76 -7.96 9.85
N LEU A 4 2.57 -7.38 8.68
CA LEU A 4 2.10 -6.01 8.53
C LEU A 4 0.67 -5.89 9.05
N GLN A 5 0.43 -4.96 9.97
CA GLN A 5 -0.86 -4.64 10.57
C GLN A 5 -1.32 -3.23 10.20
N LEU A 6 -2.59 -2.91 10.43
CA LEU A 6 -3.15 -1.60 10.09
C LEU A 6 -2.43 -0.47 10.83
N GLU A 7 -2.08 -0.69 12.08
CA GLU A 7 -1.41 0.26 12.97
C GLU A 7 -0.02 0.65 12.45
N ASP A 8 0.63 -0.24 11.71
CA ASP A 8 1.89 0.05 11.02
C ASP A 8 1.72 1.13 9.94
N PHE A 9 0.50 1.35 9.42
CA PHE A 9 0.24 2.31 8.35
C PHE A 9 -0.63 3.49 8.79
N ALA A 10 -1.54 3.30 9.74
CA ALA A 10 -2.48 4.34 10.17
C ALA A 10 -1.76 5.60 10.69
N GLY A 11 -0.66 5.43 11.43
CA GLY A 11 0.20 6.54 11.89
C GLY A 11 1.06 7.19 10.80
N ARG A 12 1.00 6.68 9.56
CA ARG A 12 1.83 7.08 8.42
C ARG A 12 1.01 7.60 7.24
N LEU A 13 -0.25 7.96 7.47
CA LEU A 13 -1.05 8.66 6.47
C LEU A 13 -0.33 9.92 5.97
N ASN A 14 -0.41 10.14 4.66
CA ASN A 14 0.28 11.17 3.89
C ASN A 14 1.81 11.05 3.86
N GLN A 15 2.40 9.97 4.37
CA GLN A 15 3.82 9.70 4.18
C GLN A 15 4.09 9.09 2.81
N THR A 16 5.31 9.33 2.33
CA THR A 16 5.82 8.78 1.08
C THR A 16 6.52 7.46 1.32
N PHE A 17 6.22 6.50 0.44
CA PHE A 17 6.91 5.23 0.30
C PHE A 17 7.64 5.25 -1.04
N VAL A 18 8.93 4.90 -1.03
CA VAL A 18 9.72 4.80 -2.26
C VAL A 18 9.47 3.42 -2.86
N VAL A 19 9.00 3.38 -4.11
CA VAL A 19 8.57 2.14 -4.75
C VAL A 19 9.47 1.81 -5.94
N ASP A 20 9.98 0.59 -5.96
CA ASP A 20 10.74 0.05 -7.09
C ASP A 20 9.79 -0.31 -8.24
N VAL A 21 9.93 0.39 -9.37
CA VAL A 21 9.21 0.17 -10.63
C VAL A 21 10.21 -0.22 -11.72
N ASP A 22 9.72 -0.69 -12.87
CA ASP A 22 10.62 -1.23 -13.92
C ASP A 22 11.64 -0.21 -14.44
N GLN A 23 11.31 1.08 -14.38
CA GLN A 23 12.16 2.19 -14.83
C GLN A 23 12.78 3.00 -13.67
N GLY A 24 12.94 2.39 -12.50
CA GLY A 24 13.63 3.01 -11.36
C GLY A 24 12.78 3.10 -10.10
N ARG A 25 12.83 4.23 -9.41
CA ARG A 25 12.12 4.45 -8.14
C ARG A 25 11.19 5.64 -8.24
N THR A 26 9.99 5.51 -7.68
CA THR A 26 8.99 6.59 -7.71
C THR A 26 8.25 6.68 -6.37
N PRO A 27 7.85 7.88 -5.92
CA PRO A 27 7.14 8.04 -4.67
C PRO A 27 5.68 7.60 -4.79
N PHE A 28 5.20 6.85 -3.80
CA PHE A 28 3.79 6.57 -3.58
C PHE A 28 3.40 7.15 -2.22
N VAL A 29 2.38 8.00 -2.17
CA VAL A 29 1.89 8.59 -0.93
C VAL A 29 0.76 7.74 -0.39
N LEU A 30 0.84 7.30 0.86
CA LEU A 30 -0.28 6.61 1.51
C LEU A 30 -1.39 7.62 1.80
N VAL A 31 -2.52 7.53 1.12
CA VAL A 31 -3.64 8.48 1.27
C VAL A 31 -4.79 7.91 2.09
N GLU A 32 -4.94 6.59 2.17
CA GLU A 32 -5.96 5.95 2.99
C GLU A 32 -5.41 4.68 3.66
N ALA A 33 -5.83 4.43 4.90
CA ALA A 33 -5.59 3.21 5.65
C ALA A 33 -6.85 2.90 6.46
N THR A 34 -7.56 1.83 6.10
CA THR A 34 -8.94 1.61 6.55
C THR A 34 -9.16 0.16 6.98
N PRO A 35 -9.73 -0.10 8.17
CA PRO A 35 -10.12 -1.45 8.56
C PRO A 35 -11.25 -1.95 7.66
N LEU A 36 -11.24 -3.24 7.35
CA LEU A 36 -12.31 -3.88 6.58
C LEU A 36 -13.25 -4.67 7.50
N PRO A 37 -14.56 -4.72 7.22
CA PRO A 37 -15.48 -5.55 7.97
C PRO A 37 -15.08 -7.03 7.90
N PHE A 38 -15.04 -7.71 9.04
CA PHE A 38 -14.72 -9.13 9.10
C PHE A 38 -15.44 -9.82 10.25
N ARG A 39 -15.46 -11.15 10.18
CA ARG A 39 -15.87 -12.01 11.30
C ARG A 39 -14.62 -12.75 11.77
N PRO A 40 -14.23 -12.68 13.05
CA PRO A 40 -13.10 -13.43 13.57
C PRO A 40 -13.27 -14.93 13.29
N MET A 41 -12.26 -15.56 12.70
CA MET A 41 -12.22 -17.00 12.45
C MET A 41 -10.94 -17.59 13.04
N HIS A 42 -10.99 -18.85 13.47
CA HIS A 42 -9.81 -19.57 13.94
C HIS A 42 -8.73 -19.59 12.85
N GLY A 43 -7.51 -19.23 13.21
CA GLY A 43 -6.36 -19.18 12.30
C GLY A 43 -6.12 -17.84 11.61
N MET A 44 -6.96 -16.82 11.82
CA MET A 44 -6.65 -15.46 11.37
C MET A 44 -5.43 -14.89 12.11
N VAL A 45 -4.50 -14.30 11.34
CA VAL A 45 -3.27 -13.71 11.87
C VAL A 45 -3.35 -12.19 12.05
N ARG A 46 -4.38 -11.54 11.48
CA ARG A 46 -4.69 -10.11 11.62
C ARG A 46 -6.16 -9.83 11.30
N ALA A 47 -6.66 -8.67 11.70
CA ALA A 47 -7.87 -8.10 11.12
C ALA A 47 -7.57 -7.58 9.71
N PRO A 48 -8.47 -7.75 8.73
CA PRO A 48 -8.24 -7.26 7.39
C PRO A 48 -8.32 -5.74 7.32
N PHE A 49 -7.53 -5.17 6.41
CA PHE A 49 -7.51 -3.74 6.16
C PHE A 49 -7.09 -3.46 4.71
N SER A 50 -7.44 -2.29 4.21
CA SER A 50 -7.00 -1.79 2.92
C SER A 50 -6.13 -0.54 3.08
N LEU A 51 -5.17 -0.40 2.18
CA LEU A 51 -4.37 0.80 2.01
C LEU A 51 -4.62 1.35 0.61
N VAL A 52 -4.70 2.67 0.46
CA VAL A 52 -4.69 3.33 -0.85
C VAL A 52 -3.48 4.25 -0.93
N PHE A 53 -2.73 4.10 -2.01
CA PHE A 53 -1.58 4.92 -2.34
C PHE A 53 -1.87 5.75 -3.59
N HIS A 54 -1.43 6.99 -3.60
CA HIS A 54 -1.42 7.85 -4.78
C HIS A 54 -0.01 7.95 -5.35
N ASN A 55 0.10 7.88 -6.68
CA ASN A 55 1.33 8.14 -7.40
C ASN A 55 1.07 9.12 -8.54
N THR A 56 1.96 10.10 -8.68
CA THR A 56 1.81 11.22 -9.62
C THR A 56 2.38 10.97 -11.01
N SER A 57 2.90 9.76 -11.27
CA SER A 57 3.39 9.38 -12.59
C SER A 57 2.27 9.49 -13.63
N PRO A 58 2.55 10.01 -14.83
CA PRO A 58 1.59 9.98 -15.94
C PRO A 58 1.42 8.57 -16.52
N VAL A 59 2.28 7.62 -16.12
CA VAL A 59 2.26 6.22 -16.56
C VAL A 59 1.54 5.36 -15.53
N LEU A 60 0.66 4.48 -16.02
CA LEU A 60 0.01 3.46 -15.21
C LEU A 60 1.00 2.33 -14.90
N PHE A 61 1.18 2.01 -13.62
CA PHE A 61 1.95 0.85 -13.19
C PHE A 61 1.03 -0.40 -13.07
N PRO A 62 1.49 -1.59 -13.49
CA PRO A 62 0.66 -2.79 -13.50
C PRO A 62 0.33 -3.33 -12.10
N GLN A 63 -0.65 -4.22 -12.01
CA GLN A 63 -0.91 -4.96 -10.79
C GLN A 63 0.20 -5.99 -10.51
N ARG A 64 0.89 -5.88 -9.38
CA ARG A 64 1.92 -6.84 -8.94
C ARG A 64 2.38 -6.58 -7.49
N ILE A 65 3.29 -7.40 -7.00
CA ILE A 65 4.06 -7.09 -5.79
C ILE A 65 5.12 -6.05 -6.13
N TYR A 66 5.13 -4.94 -5.39
CA TYR A 66 6.13 -3.89 -5.45
C TYR A 66 7.01 -3.94 -4.21
N GLN A 67 8.33 -3.79 -4.39
CA GLN A 67 9.22 -3.52 -3.28
C GLN A 67 9.09 -2.05 -2.91
N MET A 68 8.79 -1.80 -1.63
CA MET A 68 8.55 -0.48 -1.08
C MET A 68 9.49 -0.24 0.10
N ALA A 69 9.91 1.01 0.26
CA ALA A 69 10.72 1.44 1.39
C ALA A 69 10.08 2.65 2.08
N ASN A 70 10.02 2.61 3.41
CA ASN A 70 9.70 3.76 4.26
C ASN A 70 10.74 3.84 5.39
N PRO A 71 11.23 5.06 5.76
CA PRO A 71 12.29 5.21 6.75
C PRO A 71 12.01 4.52 8.10
N ASP A 72 10.74 4.50 8.53
CA ASP A 72 10.35 3.98 9.84
C ASP A 72 9.99 2.49 9.82
N MET A 73 9.80 1.91 8.63
CA MET A 73 9.34 0.52 8.44
C MET A 73 10.37 -0.37 7.74
N GLY A 74 11.42 0.22 7.17
CA GLY A 74 12.37 -0.50 6.34
C GLY A 74 11.81 -0.86 4.96
N GLN A 75 12.21 -2.01 4.44
CA GLN A 75 11.85 -2.49 3.10
C GLN A 75 10.94 -3.72 3.17
N PHE A 76 9.91 -3.76 2.33
CA PHE A 76 8.95 -4.86 2.27
C PHE A 76 8.22 -4.89 0.92
N GLY A 77 7.63 -6.03 0.60
CA GLY A 77 6.82 -6.21 -0.61
C GLY A 77 5.32 -6.04 -0.34
N ILE A 78 4.63 -5.20 -1.10
CA ILE A 78 3.17 -5.06 -1.06
C ILE A 78 2.58 -5.39 -2.45
N PHE A 79 1.53 -6.20 -2.47
CA PHE A 79 0.72 -6.40 -3.68
C PHE A 79 -0.19 -5.20 -3.91
N LEU A 80 0.05 -4.46 -4.99
CA LEU A 80 -0.73 -3.29 -5.38
C LEU A 80 -1.54 -3.56 -6.64
N VAL A 81 -2.77 -3.07 -6.64
CA VAL A 81 -3.71 -3.08 -7.77
C VAL A 81 -4.05 -1.63 -8.13
N PRO A 82 -3.91 -1.19 -9.39
CA PRO A 82 -4.43 0.12 -9.79
C PRO A 82 -5.97 0.12 -9.73
N ILE A 83 -6.56 1.08 -9.02
CA ILE A 83 -8.01 1.16 -8.80
C ILE A 83 -8.67 2.39 -9.43
N GLY A 84 -7.88 3.34 -9.94
CA GLY A 84 -8.42 4.53 -10.59
C GLY A 84 -7.36 5.53 -10.99
N ARG A 85 -7.81 6.54 -11.76
CA ARG A 85 -7.03 7.71 -12.15
C ARG A 85 -7.71 8.95 -11.58
N ASN A 86 -6.93 9.86 -11.00
CA ASN A 86 -7.39 11.21 -10.65
C ASN A 86 -6.68 12.25 -11.54
N GLN A 87 -6.95 13.53 -11.32
CA GLN A 87 -6.33 14.60 -12.12
C GLN A 87 -4.80 14.59 -12.00
N ASP A 88 -4.29 14.15 -10.86
CA ASP A 88 -2.87 14.26 -10.48
C ASP A 88 -2.13 12.92 -10.50
N GLY A 89 -2.67 11.88 -11.15
CA GLY A 89 -2.02 10.57 -11.26
C GLY A 89 -2.96 9.38 -11.08
N PHE A 90 -2.47 8.30 -10.47
CA PHE A 90 -3.17 7.04 -10.30
C PHE A 90 -3.25 6.61 -8.83
N LEU A 91 -4.33 5.91 -8.49
CA LEU A 91 -4.58 5.32 -7.19
C LEU A 91 -4.34 3.81 -7.23
N TYR A 92 -3.70 3.30 -6.18
CA TYR A 92 -3.29 1.91 -6.05
C TYR A 92 -3.71 1.37 -4.70
N GLN A 93 -4.32 0.20 -4.67
CA GLN A 93 -4.82 -0.42 -3.45
C GLN A 93 -4.02 -1.66 -3.08
N ALA A 94 -3.76 -1.82 -1.78
CA ALA A 94 -3.38 -3.08 -1.17
C ALA A 94 -4.51 -3.55 -0.24
N VAL A 95 -4.79 -4.85 -0.22
CA VAL A 95 -5.72 -5.46 0.73
C VAL A 95 -4.98 -6.56 1.48
N PHE A 96 -5.03 -6.47 2.81
CA PHE A 96 -4.47 -7.44 3.73
C PHE A 96 -5.61 -8.22 4.38
N ASN A 97 -5.52 -9.56 4.37
CA ASN A 97 -6.44 -10.48 5.05
C ASN A 97 -5.76 -11.16 6.23
#